data_AF-A0A2Z6NZJ7-F1
#
_entry.id   AF-A0A2Z6NZJ7-F1
#
_cell.length_a   1.000
_cell.length_b   1.000
_cell.length_c   1.000
_cell.angle_alpha   90.00
_cell.angle_beta   90.00
_cell.angle_gamma   90.00
#
_symmetry.space_group_name_H-M   'P 1'
#
loop_
_entity.id
_entity.type
_entity.pdbx_description
1 polymer ?
#
loop_
_entity_poly.entity_id
_entity_poly.type
_entity_poly.pdbx_seq_one_letter_code
_entity_poly.pdbx_strand_id
1 'polypeptide(L)'
;MKALQQENSTLIEMLMEKLKDYLSDDSGLDGFDLGPDPDFMIKALPTEIIDNLHKIAKLMVSAGFKSEFSDVYSSSRRECLVESLSRLGFKKLNINENEDCQMLAPEVMEDESERWIKVSNVAYKILLPTERKPCDRVFFGFSSSADLSFMDVCGESIDDLVDFSDYLNPSQEEWRRATNIFKTMFDLVPESMSGDQSFVVKNEFA
;
A
#
# COMPACT_ATOMS: atom_id res chain seq x y z
N MET A 1 -8.19 -11.17 -13.67
CA MET A 1 -8.15 -9.70 -13.47
C MET A 1 -9.52 -9.10 -13.13
N LYS A 2 -10.57 -9.22 -13.95
CA LYS A 2 -11.89 -8.64 -13.61
C LYS A 2 -12.44 -9.00 -12.23
N ALA A 3 -12.29 -10.25 -11.79
CA ALA A 3 -12.69 -10.68 -10.45
C ALA A 3 -11.89 -9.97 -9.35
N LEU A 4 -10.56 -9.85 -9.51
CA LEU A 4 -9.70 -9.13 -8.56
C LEU A 4 -10.08 -7.63 -8.49
N GLN A 5 -10.36 -7.00 -9.63
CA GLN A 5 -10.81 -5.60 -9.67
C GLN A 5 -12.16 -5.41 -8.95
N GLN A 6 -13.12 -6.33 -9.14
CA GLN A 6 -14.41 -6.28 -8.45
C GLN A 6 -14.25 -6.44 -6.92
N GLU A 7 -13.38 -7.34 -6.47
CA GLU A 7 -13.08 -7.46 -5.04
C GLU A 7 -12.39 -6.22 -4.50
N ASN A 8 -11.44 -5.64 -5.24
CA ASN A 8 -10.79 -4.40 -4.87
C ASN A 8 -11.83 -3.29 -4.63
N SER A 9 -12.81 -3.11 -5.53
CA SER A 9 -13.91 -2.16 -5.32
C SER A 9 -14.73 -2.48 -4.06
N THR A 10 -15.04 -3.75 -3.83
CA THR A 10 -15.79 -4.19 -2.63
C THR A 10 -15.02 -3.89 -1.34
N LEU A 11 -13.71 -4.14 -1.32
CA LEU A 11 -12.84 -3.84 -0.19
C LEU A 11 -12.81 -2.35 0.12
N ILE A 12 -12.74 -1.50 -0.91
CA ILE A 12 -12.76 -0.05 -0.73
C ILE A 12 -14.10 0.37 -0.12
N GLU A 13 -15.25 -0.11 -0.61
CA GLU A 13 -16.55 0.25 -0.01
C GLU A 13 -16.66 -0.21 1.45
N MET A 14 -16.19 -1.42 1.76
CA MET A 14 -16.17 -1.93 3.13
C MET A 14 -15.29 -1.08 4.06
N LEU A 15 -14.12 -0.67 3.56
CA LEU A 15 -13.21 0.22 4.29
C LEU A 15 -13.87 1.58 4.58
N MET A 16 -14.51 2.18 3.58
CA MET A 16 -15.15 3.49 3.71
C MET A 16 -16.33 3.45 4.68
N GLU A 17 -17.15 2.40 4.63
CA GLU A 17 -18.25 2.24 5.57
C GLU A 17 -17.73 2.07 7.01
N LYS A 18 -16.65 1.29 7.19
CA LYS A 18 -16.06 1.05 8.51
C LYS A 18 -15.41 2.29 9.12
N LEU A 19 -14.83 3.16 8.30
CA LEU A 19 -14.09 4.34 8.73
C LEU A 19 -14.89 5.65 8.67
N LYS A 20 -16.17 5.58 8.28
CA LYS A 20 -17.03 6.76 8.12
C LYS A 20 -17.07 7.64 9.37
N ASP A 21 -17.24 7.03 10.54
CA ASP A 21 -17.33 7.76 11.80
C ASP A 21 -15.97 8.32 12.21
N TYR A 22 -14.90 7.54 12.05
CA TYR A 22 -13.53 7.98 12.37
C TYR A 22 -13.06 9.19 11.55
N LEU A 23 -13.46 9.26 10.28
CA LEU A 23 -13.13 10.40 9.41
C LEU A 23 -14.02 11.62 9.65
N SER A 24 -15.17 11.44 10.32
CA SER A 24 -16.14 12.52 10.61
C SER A 24 -15.98 13.10 12.02
N ASP A 25 -15.32 12.37 12.93
CA ASP A 25 -15.10 12.80 14.30
C ASP A 25 -13.91 13.75 14.39
N ASP A 26 -14.10 14.87 15.08
CA ASP A 26 -13.08 15.89 15.37
C ASP A 26 -12.30 15.56 16.66
N SER A 27 -12.62 14.42 17.29
CA SER A 27 -11.85 13.92 18.41
C SER A 27 -10.44 13.58 17.95
N GLY A 28 -9.44 14.19 18.59
CA GLY A 28 -8.03 14.08 18.20
C GLY A 28 -7.43 12.67 18.26
N LEU A 29 -6.10 12.62 18.21
CA LEU A 29 -5.26 11.45 17.91
C LEU A 29 -5.51 10.15 18.69
N ASP A 30 -6.20 10.20 19.83
CA ASP A 30 -6.47 9.05 20.71
C ASP A 30 -7.69 8.18 20.28
N GLY A 31 -8.48 8.63 19.30
CA GLY A 31 -9.75 8.00 18.92
C GLY A 31 -9.69 6.82 17.95
N PHE A 32 -8.53 6.45 17.41
CA PHE A 32 -8.45 5.35 16.43
C PHE A 32 -8.50 3.97 17.08
N ASP A 33 -9.71 3.55 17.46
CA ASP A 33 -10.02 2.18 17.81
C ASP A 33 -10.44 1.42 16.54
N LEU A 34 -9.61 0.48 16.09
CA LEU A 34 -9.93 -0.48 15.02
C LEU A 34 -11.13 -1.37 15.37
N GLY A 35 -11.61 -1.29 16.61
CA GLY A 35 -12.60 -2.18 17.17
C GLY A 35 -12.02 -3.60 17.35
N PRO A 36 -12.89 -4.60 17.60
CA PRO A 36 -12.45 -5.94 17.98
C PRO A 36 -11.81 -6.77 16.83
N ASP A 37 -11.78 -6.26 15.59
CA ASP A 37 -11.22 -6.99 14.45
C ASP A 37 -10.25 -6.12 13.63
N PRO A 38 -8.98 -5.99 14.04
CA PRO A 38 -7.96 -5.23 13.29
C PRO A 38 -7.61 -5.87 11.94
N ASP A 39 -7.94 -7.15 11.75
CA ASP A 39 -7.65 -7.93 10.54
C ASP A 39 -8.85 -8.01 9.59
N PHE A 40 -9.90 -7.19 9.79
CA PHE A 40 -11.14 -7.30 9.01
C PHE A 40 -10.90 -7.20 7.49
N MET A 41 -10.03 -6.29 7.05
CA MET A 41 -9.68 -6.11 5.63
C MET A 41 -8.91 -7.30 5.06
N ILE A 42 -8.03 -7.88 5.87
CA ILE A 42 -7.27 -9.08 5.51
C ILE A 42 -8.21 -10.26 5.29
N LYS A 43 -9.25 -10.39 6.12
CA LYS A 43 -10.25 -11.47 6.03
C LYS A 43 -11.27 -11.23 4.92
N ALA A 44 -11.44 -9.98 4.49
CA ALA A 44 -12.44 -9.60 3.52
C ALA A 44 -12.12 -10.10 2.09
N LEU A 45 -10.84 -10.32 1.77
CA LEU A 45 -10.48 -10.86 0.46
C LEU A 45 -10.80 -12.38 0.41
N PRO A 46 -11.65 -12.83 -0.53
CA PRO A 46 -12.08 -14.23 -0.57
C PRO A 46 -10.89 -15.18 -0.79
N THR A 47 -10.80 -16.21 0.06
CA THR A 47 -9.73 -17.23 -0.06
C THR A 47 -9.73 -17.91 -1.43
N GLU A 48 -10.90 -18.13 -2.03
CA GLU A 48 -11.01 -18.70 -3.38
C GLU A 48 -10.27 -17.85 -4.43
N ILE A 49 -10.34 -16.53 -4.34
CA ILE A 49 -9.70 -15.63 -5.30
C ILE A 49 -8.19 -15.67 -5.12
N ILE A 50 -7.70 -15.65 -3.89
CA ILE A 50 -6.28 -15.81 -3.58
C ILE A 50 -5.74 -17.15 -4.08
N ASP A 51 -6.46 -18.25 -3.84
CA ASP A 51 -6.03 -19.58 -4.26
C ASP A 51 -6.02 -19.71 -5.80
N ASN A 52 -6.97 -19.08 -6.48
CA ASN A 52 -7.00 -19.02 -7.94
C ASN A 52 -5.84 -18.16 -8.49
N LEU A 53 -5.54 -17.01 -7.89
CA LEU A 53 -4.38 -16.19 -8.24
C LEU A 53 -3.07 -16.97 -8.04
N HIS A 54 -2.94 -17.71 -6.95
CA HIS A 54 -1.77 -18.56 -6.70
C HIS A 54 -1.61 -19.66 -7.76
N LYS A 55 -2.70 -20.31 -8.18
CA LYS A 55 -2.65 -21.29 -9.29
C LYS A 55 -2.20 -20.64 -10.60
N ILE A 56 -2.71 -19.45 -10.91
CA ILE A 56 -2.30 -18.70 -12.12
C ILE A 56 -0.82 -18.32 -12.01
N ALA A 57 -0.37 -17.85 -10.85
CA ALA A 57 1.04 -17.51 -10.59
C ALA A 57 1.94 -18.71 -10.91
N LYS A 58 1.62 -19.90 -10.38
CA LYS A 58 2.37 -21.14 -10.67
C LYS A 58 2.43 -21.46 -12.16
N LEU A 59 1.30 -21.36 -12.87
CA LEU A 59 1.25 -21.61 -14.31
C LEU A 59 2.11 -20.61 -15.09
N MET A 60 1.98 -19.32 -14.81
CA MET A 60 2.73 -18.26 -15.48
C MET A 60 4.23 -18.39 -15.22
N VAL A 61 4.63 -18.67 -13.97
CA VAL A 61 6.04 -18.93 -13.62
C VAL A 61 6.58 -20.15 -14.35
N SER A 62 5.82 -21.26 -14.41
CA SER A 62 6.24 -22.46 -15.15
C SER A 62 6.37 -22.24 -16.65
N ALA A 63 5.67 -21.25 -17.19
CA ALA A 63 5.72 -20.84 -18.59
C ALA A 63 6.75 -19.72 -18.86
N GLY A 64 7.50 -19.26 -17.84
CA GLY A 64 8.52 -18.22 -17.96
C GLY A 64 8.00 -16.78 -17.87
N PHE A 65 6.70 -16.57 -17.60
CA PHE A 65 6.04 -15.25 -17.54
C PHE A 65 5.91 -14.71 -16.11
N LYS A 66 6.97 -14.86 -15.32
CA LYS A 66 6.96 -14.45 -13.91
C LYS A 66 6.84 -12.93 -13.74
N SER A 67 7.58 -12.17 -14.56
CA SER A 67 7.57 -10.70 -14.51
C SER A 67 6.18 -10.18 -14.80
N GLU A 68 5.61 -10.60 -15.92
CA GLU A 68 4.34 -10.13 -16.45
C GLU A 68 3.19 -10.44 -15.50
N PHE A 69 3.20 -11.62 -14.87
CA PHE A 69 2.21 -11.92 -13.84
C PHE A 69 2.37 -11.00 -12.62
N SER A 70 3.61 -10.78 -12.17
CA SER A 70 3.89 -9.92 -11.01
C SER A 70 3.48 -8.48 -11.29
N ASP A 71 3.81 -7.94 -12.46
CA ASP A 71 3.45 -6.58 -12.88
C ASP A 71 1.94 -6.38 -12.92
N VAL A 72 1.21 -7.34 -13.50
CA VAL A 72 -0.26 -7.28 -13.62
C VAL A 72 -0.94 -7.40 -12.26
N TYR A 73 -0.45 -8.31 -11.39
CA TYR A 73 -0.97 -8.45 -10.03
C TYR A 73 -0.70 -7.18 -9.21
N SER A 74 0.55 -6.74 -9.15
CA SER A 74 0.97 -5.59 -8.35
C SER A 74 0.29 -4.31 -8.81
N SER A 75 0.19 -4.07 -10.14
CA SER A 75 -0.51 -2.88 -10.66
C SER A 75 -1.98 -2.84 -10.22
N SER A 76 -2.68 -3.97 -10.26
CA SER A 76 -4.08 -4.02 -9.84
C SER A 76 -4.27 -3.78 -8.34
N ARG A 77 -3.33 -4.23 -7.50
CA ARG A 77 -3.37 -3.98 -6.06
C ARG A 77 -2.94 -2.56 -5.72
N ARG A 78 -1.93 -2.01 -6.42
CA ARG A 78 -1.50 -0.61 -6.31
C ARG A 78 -2.65 0.35 -6.64
N GLU A 79 -3.38 0.11 -7.74
CA GLU A 79 -4.57 0.90 -8.09
C GLU A 79 -5.61 0.90 -6.96
N CYS A 80 -5.85 -0.26 -6.32
CA CYS A 80 -6.76 -0.36 -5.18
C CYS A 80 -6.27 0.45 -3.97
N LEU A 81 -4.97 0.40 -3.68
CA LEU A 81 -4.37 1.12 -2.57
C LEU A 81 -4.44 2.65 -2.78
N VAL A 82 -4.05 3.11 -3.98
CA VAL A 82 -4.09 4.53 -4.37
C VAL A 82 -5.53 5.05 -4.32
N GLU A 83 -6.50 4.32 -4.86
CA GLU A 83 -7.91 4.69 -4.79
C GLU A 83 -8.43 4.73 -3.34
N SER A 84 -8.02 3.76 -2.50
CA SER A 84 -8.38 3.75 -1.08
C SER A 84 -7.88 5.02 -0.39
N LEU A 85 -6.61 5.37 -0.56
CA LEU A 85 -6.01 6.58 0.00
C LEU A 85 -6.70 7.85 -0.52
N SER A 86 -6.96 7.93 -1.82
CA SER A 86 -7.62 9.07 -2.45
C SER A 86 -9.02 9.30 -1.86
N ARG A 87 -9.82 8.24 -1.71
CA ARG A 87 -11.16 8.32 -1.12
C ARG A 87 -11.16 8.65 0.38
N LEU A 88 -10.10 8.26 1.11
CA LEU A 88 -9.88 8.70 2.49
C LEU A 88 -9.50 10.19 2.57
N GLY A 89 -9.14 10.81 1.44
CA GLY A 89 -8.80 12.22 1.35
C GLY A 89 -7.31 12.52 1.20
N PHE A 90 -6.49 11.50 1.00
CA PHE A 90 -5.09 11.69 0.65
C PHE A 90 -4.98 12.37 -0.73
N LYS A 91 -4.34 13.53 -0.80
CA LYS A 91 -4.10 14.26 -2.05
C LYS A 91 -2.62 14.46 -2.28
N LYS A 92 -1.99 13.57 -3.06
CA LYS A 92 -0.54 13.63 -3.40
C LYS A 92 -0.04 15.07 -3.47
N LEU A 93 0.90 15.42 -2.58
CA LEU A 93 1.46 16.75 -2.52
C LEU A 93 2.26 16.98 -3.81
N ASN A 94 1.81 17.93 -4.63
CA ASN A 94 2.57 18.32 -5.81
C ASN A 94 3.58 19.39 -5.39
N ILE A 95 4.80 18.97 -5.04
CA ILE A 95 5.86 19.85 -4.49
C ILE A 95 6.22 21.01 -5.46
N ASN A 96 5.88 20.87 -6.76
CA ASN A 96 6.06 21.91 -7.77
C ASN A 96 4.99 23.02 -7.73
N GLU A 97 3.86 22.80 -7.07
CA GLU A 97 2.79 23.79 -6.82
C GLU A 97 2.94 24.40 -5.42
N ASN A 98 4.19 24.63 -5.03
CA ASN A 98 4.61 25.18 -3.74
C ASN A 98 4.10 26.60 -3.44
N GLU A 99 3.36 27.21 -4.38
CA GLU A 99 2.68 28.49 -4.18
C GLU A 99 1.30 28.32 -3.53
N ASP A 100 0.64 27.15 -3.62
CA ASP A 100 -0.71 26.99 -3.08
C ASP A 100 -0.71 26.65 -1.58
N CYS A 101 0.16 25.75 -1.10
CA CYS A 101 0.21 25.38 0.32
C CYS A 101 0.81 26.46 1.24
N GLN A 102 1.62 27.39 0.71
CA GLN A 102 2.12 28.55 1.47
C GLN A 102 1.09 29.70 1.56
N MET A 103 0.01 29.63 0.78
CA MET A 103 -1.05 30.65 0.72
C MET A 103 -2.35 30.22 1.42
N LEU A 104 -2.40 29.00 1.97
CA LEU A 104 -3.53 28.53 2.76
C LEU A 104 -3.56 29.22 4.12
N ALA A 105 -4.77 29.56 4.57
CA ALA A 105 -4.96 30.10 5.90
C ALA A 105 -4.45 29.09 6.96
N PRO A 106 -3.84 29.55 8.07
CA PRO A 106 -3.33 28.66 9.12
C PRO A 106 -4.37 27.64 9.63
N GLU A 107 -5.64 28.02 9.71
CA GLU A 107 -6.71 27.10 10.13
C GLU A 107 -6.92 25.96 9.11
N VAL A 108 -6.83 26.24 7.80
CA VAL A 108 -6.96 25.23 6.75
C VAL A 108 -5.80 24.24 6.77
N MET A 109 -4.60 24.71 7.13
CA MET A 109 -3.42 23.86 7.28
C MET A 109 -3.52 22.93 8.49
N GLU A 110 -4.11 23.39 9.59
CA GLU A 110 -4.34 22.58 10.79
C GLU A 110 -5.37 21.48 10.52
N ASP A 111 -6.51 21.82 9.91
CA ASP A 111 -7.57 20.86 9.52
C ASP A 111 -7.05 19.80 8.53
N GLU A 112 -6.30 20.22 7.51
CA GLU A 112 -5.66 19.28 6.59
C GLU A 112 -4.67 18.41 7.38
N SER A 113 -3.77 18.98 8.18
CA SER A 113 -2.78 18.20 8.93
C SER A 113 -3.43 17.09 9.79
N GLU A 114 -4.54 17.38 10.46
CA GLU A 114 -5.27 16.39 11.24
C GLU A 114 -5.88 15.29 10.36
N ARG A 115 -6.52 15.68 9.25
CA ARG A 115 -7.06 14.71 8.28
C ARG A 115 -5.97 13.78 7.76
N TRP A 116 -4.84 14.34 7.37
CA TRP A 116 -3.72 13.57 6.84
C TRP A 116 -3.10 12.63 7.86
N ILE A 117 -3.01 13.06 9.12
CA ILE A 117 -2.64 12.17 10.23
C ILE A 117 -3.63 11.00 10.34
N LYS A 118 -4.93 11.26 10.26
CA LYS A 118 -5.96 10.20 10.32
C LYS A 118 -5.80 9.20 9.18
N VAL A 119 -5.61 9.70 7.95
CA VAL A 119 -5.40 8.87 6.75
C VAL A 119 -4.11 8.05 6.86
N SER A 120 -3.03 8.64 7.33
CA SER A 120 -1.74 7.96 7.47
C SER A 120 -1.78 6.86 8.53
N ASN A 121 -2.53 7.06 9.61
CA ASN A 121 -2.81 6.01 10.59
C ASN A 121 -3.56 4.83 9.97
N VAL A 122 -4.56 5.10 9.14
CA VAL A 122 -5.29 4.06 8.38
C VAL A 122 -4.35 3.33 7.42
N ALA A 123 -3.49 4.06 6.73
CA ALA A 123 -2.50 3.47 5.83
C ALA A 123 -1.57 2.49 6.58
N TYR A 124 -0.96 2.96 7.67
CA TYR A 124 -0.05 2.18 8.52
C TYR A 124 -0.72 0.94 9.12
N LYS A 125 -1.89 1.14 9.75
CA LYS A 125 -2.50 0.14 10.62
C LYS A 125 -3.41 -0.83 9.87
N ILE A 126 -3.93 -0.44 8.70
CA ILE A 126 -4.90 -1.24 7.95
C ILE A 126 -4.39 -1.56 6.55
N LEU A 127 -4.13 -0.54 5.72
CA LEU A 127 -3.94 -0.75 4.28
C LEU A 127 -2.65 -1.51 3.96
N LEU A 128 -1.51 -1.05 4.47
CA LEU A 128 -0.21 -1.68 4.19
C LEU A 128 -0.16 -3.14 4.72
N PRO A 129 -0.60 -3.45 5.96
CA PRO A 129 -0.69 -4.84 6.42
C PRO A 129 -1.63 -5.72 5.58
N THR A 130 -2.68 -5.13 5.01
CA THR A 130 -3.65 -5.84 4.16
C THR A 130 -3.03 -6.29 2.84
N GLU A 131 -2.02 -5.60 2.32
CA GLU A 131 -1.34 -6.01 1.08
C GLU A 131 -0.31 -7.12 1.29
N ARG A 132 0.29 -7.21 2.49
CA ARG A 132 1.34 -8.20 2.77
C ARG A 132 0.84 -9.64 2.65
N LYS A 133 -0.27 -9.97 3.32
CA LYS A 133 -0.80 -11.35 3.37
C LYS A 133 -1.23 -11.90 2.00
N PRO A 134 -1.93 -11.15 1.13
CA PRO A 134 -2.19 -11.53 -0.26
C PRO A 134 -0.92 -11.81 -1.05
N CYS A 135 0.10 -10.94 -0.94
CA CYS A 135 1.38 -11.15 -1.62
C CYS A 135 2.04 -12.47 -1.20
N ASP A 136 2.13 -12.73 0.10
CA ASP A 136 2.71 -13.97 0.63
C ASP A 136 1.94 -15.23 0.15
N ARG A 137 0.60 -15.15 0.06
CA ARG A 137 -0.23 -16.28 -0.39
C ARG A 137 -0.18 -16.50 -1.90
N VAL A 138 -0.27 -15.43 -2.70
CA VAL A 138 -0.25 -15.51 -4.18
C VAL A 138 1.12 -16.02 -4.65
N PHE A 139 2.21 -15.53 -4.05
CA PHE A 139 3.57 -15.92 -4.39
C PHE A 139 4.13 -17.01 -3.47
N PHE A 140 3.28 -17.80 -2.82
CA PHE A 140 3.73 -18.89 -1.95
C PHE A 140 4.67 -19.85 -2.70
N GLY A 141 5.87 -20.07 -2.15
CA GLY A 141 6.93 -20.84 -2.81
C GLY A 141 7.86 -20.03 -3.73
N PHE A 142 7.62 -18.72 -3.84
CA PHE A 142 8.44 -17.74 -4.59
C PHE A 142 8.74 -16.53 -3.70
N SER A 143 9.40 -16.72 -2.54
CA SER A 143 9.51 -15.70 -1.48
C SER A 143 10.03 -14.34 -1.97
N SER A 144 11.06 -14.30 -2.82
CA SER A 144 11.55 -13.04 -3.40
C SER A 144 10.51 -12.28 -4.19
N SER A 145 9.52 -12.97 -4.75
CA SER A 145 8.47 -12.36 -5.58
C SER A 145 7.36 -11.79 -4.71
N ALA A 146 7.09 -12.41 -3.55
CA ALA A 146 6.17 -11.86 -2.56
C ALA A 146 6.68 -10.50 -2.04
N ASP A 147 7.97 -10.43 -1.70
CA ASP A 147 8.60 -9.20 -1.19
C ASP A 147 8.62 -8.10 -2.27
N LEU A 148 9.06 -8.43 -3.48
CA LEU A 148 9.09 -7.48 -4.61
C LEU A 148 7.69 -6.99 -5.00
N SER A 149 6.69 -7.88 -5.06
CA SER A 149 5.31 -7.47 -5.34
C SER A 149 4.73 -6.60 -4.24
N PHE A 150 4.99 -6.92 -2.96
CA PHE A 150 4.56 -6.07 -1.86
C PHE A 150 5.17 -4.66 -1.98
N MET A 151 6.46 -4.58 -2.32
CA MET A 151 7.09 -3.28 -2.54
C MET A 151 6.49 -2.52 -3.73
N ASP A 152 6.30 -3.19 -4.86
CA ASP A 152 5.73 -2.56 -6.05
C ASP A 152 4.29 -2.06 -5.82
N VAL A 153 3.54 -2.74 -4.95
CA VAL A 153 2.18 -2.31 -4.57
C VAL A 153 2.20 -1.08 -3.67
N CYS A 154 3.06 -1.08 -2.65
CA CYS A 154 3.01 -0.10 -1.56
C CYS A 154 4.00 1.07 -1.71
N GLY A 155 5.03 0.93 -2.56
CA GLY A 155 6.16 1.84 -2.63
C GLY A 155 5.75 3.29 -2.90
N GLU A 156 4.99 3.53 -3.97
CA GLU A 156 4.54 4.89 -4.32
C GLU A 156 3.72 5.54 -3.20
N SER A 157 2.81 4.78 -2.57
CA SER A 157 2.00 5.30 -1.47
C SER A 157 2.82 5.61 -0.22
N ILE A 158 3.88 4.84 0.03
CA ILE A 158 4.81 5.09 1.15
C ILE A 158 5.65 6.32 0.86
N ASP A 159 6.17 6.47 -0.36
CA ASP A 159 6.91 7.67 -0.77
C ASP A 159 6.04 8.92 -0.60
N ASP A 160 4.78 8.87 -1.04
CA ASP A 160 3.85 10.00 -0.87
C ASP A 160 3.59 10.31 0.63
N LEU A 161 3.49 9.29 1.48
CA LEU A 161 3.33 9.46 2.94
C LEU A 161 4.60 10.04 3.60
N VAL A 162 5.79 9.63 3.12
CA VAL A 162 7.09 10.14 3.58
C VAL A 162 7.23 11.62 3.23
N ASP A 163 7.01 11.98 1.97
CA ASP A 163 7.09 13.35 1.48
C ASP A 163 6.18 14.29 2.27
N PHE A 164 4.98 13.80 2.65
CA PHE A 164 4.07 14.52 3.52
C PHE A 164 4.60 14.69 4.95
N SER A 165 5.22 13.66 5.53
CA SER A 165 5.78 13.75 6.88
C SER A 165 6.93 14.76 6.99
N ASP A 166 7.71 14.93 5.92
CA ASP A 166 8.77 15.94 5.84
C ASP A 166 8.18 17.36 5.76
N TYR A 167 6.98 17.49 5.19
CA TYR A 167 6.25 18.76 5.08
C TYR A 167 5.61 19.21 6.40
N LEU A 168 5.03 18.30 7.20
CA LEU A 168 4.26 18.61 8.42
C LEU A 168 5.07 19.06 9.66
N ASN A 169 6.26 19.60 9.48
CA ASN A 169 7.22 20.01 10.52
C ASN A 169 8.02 18.82 11.11
N PRO A 170 9.36 18.76 10.89
CA PRO A 170 10.24 17.65 11.29
C PRO A 170 10.39 17.43 12.81
N SER A 171 9.70 18.19 13.64
CA SER A 171 9.73 18.10 15.11
C SER A 171 8.78 17.05 15.69
N GLN A 172 7.82 16.51 14.94
CA GLN A 172 7.02 15.37 15.41
C GLN A 172 7.83 14.06 15.27
N GLU A 173 8.64 13.75 16.31
CA GLU A 173 9.52 12.57 16.34
C GLU A 173 8.81 11.24 16.06
N GLU A 174 7.52 11.11 16.42
CA GLU A 174 6.74 9.89 16.24
C GLU A 174 6.52 9.56 14.76
N TRP A 175 6.20 10.56 13.93
CA TRP A 175 6.05 10.41 12.48
C TRP A 175 7.38 10.11 11.82
N ARG A 176 8.41 10.87 12.17
CA ARG A 176 9.76 10.64 11.64
C ARG A 176 10.24 9.21 11.93
N ARG A 177 9.93 8.65 13.12
CA ARG A 177 10.26 7.26 13.47
C ARG A 177 9.44 6.26 12.65
N ALA A 178 8.13 6.43 12.53
CA ALA A 178 7.28 5.52 11.76
C ALA A 178 7.69 5.49 10.27
N THR A 179 7.89 6.65 9.68
CA THR A 179 8.39 6.84 8.30
C THR A 179 9.76 6.18 8.10
N ASN A 180 10.69 6.40 9.04
CA ASN A 180 12.02 5.80 8.95
C ASN A 180 12.00 4.27 9.03
N ILE A 181 11.09 3.69 9.82
CA ILE A 181 10.91 2.22 9.89
C ILE A 181 10.42 1.70 8.53
N PHE A 182 9.46 2.35 7.88
CA PHE A 182 9.01 1.94 6.55
C PHE A 182 10.11 2.02 5.51
N LYS A 183 10.78 3.16 5.42
CA LYS A 183 11.89 3.35 4.49
C LYS A 183 12.96 2.28 4.69
N THR A 184 13.34 2.02 5.95
CA THR A 184 14.28 0.95 6.28
C THR A 184 13.75 -0.43 5.87
N MET A 185 12.47 -0.74 6.09
CA MET A 185 11.91 -2.04 5.66
C MET A 185 11.94 -2.22 4.14
N PHE A 186 11.75 -1.14 3.37
CA PHE A 186 11.81 -1.17 1.91
C PHE A 186 13.25 -1.24 1.40
N ASP A 187 14.17 -0.47 1.99
CA ASP A 187 15.60 -0.48 1.64
C ASP A 187 16.28 -1.83 1.93
N LEU A 188 15.71 -2.63 2.84
CA LEU A 188 16.20 -3.97 3.18
C LEU A 188 15.79 -5.05 2.18
N VAL A 189 14.90 -4.76 1.23
CA VAL A 189 14.59 -5.70 0.15
C VAL A 189 15.63 -5.52 -0.95
N PRO A 190 16.26 -6.59 -1.44
CA PRO A 190 17.35 -6.47 -2.40
C PRO A 190 16.93 -5.70 -3.65
N GLU A 191 17.70 -4.64 -3.97
CA GLU A 191 17.69 -3.85 -5.22
C GLU A 191 17.92 -4.77 -6.43
N SER A 192 16.91 -5.55 -6.80
CA SER A 192 16.97 -6.46 -7.94
C SER A 192 15.97 -6.03 -9.00
N MET A 193 16.00 -4.74 -9.35
CA MET A 193 15.30 -4.20 -10.52
C MET A 193 16.16 -3.28 -11.41
N SER A 194 17.48 -3.19 -11.23
CA SER A 194 18.35 -2.48 -12.18
C SER A 194 19.46 -3.37 -12.70
N GLY A 195 19.14 -4.23 -13.68
CA GLY A 195 20.19 -4.97 -14.38
C GLY A 195 19.66 -5.95 -15.41
N ASP A 196 19.67 -5.50 -16.66
CA ASP A 196 19.77 -6.28 -17.90
C ASP A 196 19.17 -7.69 -17.92
N GLN A 197 18.10 -7.84 -18.68
CA GLN A 197 17.80 -9.09 -19.36
C GLN A 197 18.93 -9.40 -20.36
N SER A 198 20.03 -10.00 -19.89
CA SER A 198 20.94 -10.70 -20.78
C SER A 198 21.66 -11.86 -20.07
N PHE A 199 21.37 -13.07 -20.56
CA PHE A 199 22.11 -14.33 -20.38
C PHE A 199 22.10 -14.92 -18.94
N VAL A 200 21.89 -16.22 -18.70
CA VAL A 200 22.25 -17.43 -19.45
C VAL A 200 21.21 -18.52 -19.16
N VAL A 201 20.56 -19.03 -20.20
CA VAL A 201 20.06 -20.41 -20.19
C VAL A 201 21.29 -21.31 -20.10
N LYS A 202 21.48 -22.00 -18.96
CA LYS A 202 22.11 -23.33 -18.87
C LYS A 202 22.18 -23.81 -17.41
N ASN A 203 21.59 -24.98 -17.21
CA ASN A 203 21.76 -25.94 -16.11
C ASN A 203 21.24 -25.42 -14.75
N GLU A 204 20.41 -26.16 -14.00
CA GLU A 204 20.41 -27.59 -13.76
C GLU A 204 18.99 -28.06 -13.42
N PHE A 205 18.42 -28.96 -14.21
CA PHE A 205 17.58 -30.03 -13.69
C PHE A 205 17.88 -31.28 -14.53
N ALA A 206 18.08 -32.39 -13.84
CA ALA A 206 18.49 -33.70 -14.32
C ALA A 206 17.67 -34.24 -15.50
#